data_AF-A0A2E6XFI6-F1
#
_entry.id   AF-A0A2E6XFI6-F1
#
_cell.length_a   1.000
_cell.length_b   1.000
_cell.length_c   1.000
_cell.angle_alpha   90.00
_cell.angle_beta   90.00
_cell.angle_gamma   90.00
#
_symmetry.space_group_name_H-M   'P 1'
#
loop_
_entity.id
_entity.type
_entity.pdbx_description
1 polymer ?
#
loop_
_entity_poly.entity_id
_entity_poly.type
_entity_poly.pdbx_seq_one_letter_code
_entity_poly.pdbx_strand_id
1 'polypeptide(L)'
;MPEELVNAVDAQAGKGKRSQFIEDAIREKLKRDILLSALEVTAGILSAEDHPHWGTGEQADSWVRESRQRSDWRLERFQDG
;
A
#
# COMPACT_ATOMS: atom_id res chain seq x y z
N MET A 1 -1.28 30.74 -2.04
CA MET A 1 -0.96 30.00 -0.80
C MET A 1 -0.42 30.99 0.23
N PRO A 2 -0.62 30.75 1.53
CA PRO A 2 0.02 31.55 2.59
C PRO A 2 1.54 31.60 2.40
N GLU A 3 2.16 32.74 2.73
CA GLU A 3 3.59 32.98 2.51
C GLU A 3 4.47 31.98 3.27
N GLU A 4 4.09 31.63 4.51
CA GLU A 4 4.75 30.60 5.31
C GLU A 4 4.81 29.24 4.58
N LEU A 5 3.70 28.83 3.97
CA LEU A 5 3.60 27.59 3.20
C LEU A 5 4.47 27.62 1.94
N VAL A 6 4.52 28.77 1.26
CA VAL A 6 5.39 28.96 0.09
C VAL A 6 6.85 28.83 0.49
N ASN A 7 7.25 29.46 1.60
CA ASN A 7 8.61 29.41 2.11
C ASN A 7 9.00 28.00 2.56
N ALA A 8 8.08 27.26 3.19
CA ALA A 8 8.29 25.87 3.59
C ALA A 8 8.49 24.96 2.35
N VAL A 9 7.64 25.10 1.34
CA VAL A 9 7.79 24.35 0.07
C VAL A 9 9.11 24.68 -0.60
N ASP A 10 9.52 25.95 -0.64
CA ASP A 10 10.80 26.33 -1.22
C ASP A 10 12.00 25.79 -0.46
N ALA A 11 11.94 25.79 0.87
CA ALA A 11 13.00 25.25 1.72
C ALA A 11 13.18 23.74 1.50
N GLN A 12 12.09 23.02 1.25
CA GLN A 12 12.11 21.56 1.08
C GLN A 12 12.34 21.12 -0.37
N ALA A 13 11.67 21.72 -1.34
CA ALA A 13 11.75 21.35 -2.75
C ALA A 13 12.89 22.07 -3.49
N GLY A 14 13.31 23.23 -3.01
CA GLY A 14 14.21 24.14 -3.70
C GLY A 14 13.49 25.08 -4.67
N LYS A 15 14.14 26.21 -4.96
CA LYS A 15 13.59 27.26 -5.84
C LYS A 15 13.23 26.69 -7.22
N GLY A 16 12.06 27.08 -7.73
CA GLY A 16 11.57 26.69 -9.05
C GLY A 16 10.95 25.28 -9.14
N LYS A 17 10.94 24.51 -8.05
CA LYS A 17 10.35 23.15 -8.02
C LYS A 17 8.97 23.07 -7.36
N ARG A 18 8.35 24.23 -7.09
CA ARG A 18 7.07 24.32 -6.36
C ARG A 18 5.94 23.53 -7.03
N SER A 19 5.78 23.65 -8.35
CA SER A 19 4.71 22.96 -9.08
C SER A 19 4.83 21.45 -8.97
N GLN A 20 6.04 20.91 -9.21
CA GLN A 20 6.33 19.49 -9.09
C GLN A 20 6.07 18.99 -7.66
N PHE A 21 6.56 19.71 -6.64
CA PHE A 21 6.35 19.34 -5.25
C PHE A 21 4.87 19.28 -4.88
N ILE A 22 4.09 20.29 -5.31
CA ILE A 22 2.64 20.34 -5.06
C ILE A 22 1.94 19.19 -5.79
N GLU A 23 2.29 18.91 -7.03
CA GLU A 23 1.72 17.79 -7.79
C GLU A 23 1.98 16.45 -7.10
N ASP A 24 3.22 16.20 -6.68
CA ASP A 24 3.60 14.97 -5.99
C ASP A 24 2.87 14.83 -4.65
N ALA A 25 2.79 15.90 -3.87
CA ALA A 25 2.07 15.93 -2.59
C ALA A 25 0.56 15.67 -2.76
N ILE A 26 -0.07 16.26 -3.78
CA ILE A 26 -1.48 16.03 -4.10
C ILE A 26 -1.69 14.58 -4.51
N ARG A 27 -0.84 14.04 -5.40
CA ARG A 27 -0.92 12.65 -5.85
C ARG A 27 -0.80 11.67 -4.68
N GLU A 28 0.13 11.93 -3.77
CA GLU A 28 0.34 11.12 -2.57
C GLU A 28 -0.87 11.19 -1.62
N LYS A 29 -1.42 12.38 -1.39
CA LYS A 29 -2.61 12.57 -0.55
C LYS A 29 -3.84 11.87 -1.15
N LEU A 30 -4.10 12.05 -2.44
CA LEU A 30 -5.21 11.39 -3.13
C LEU A 30 -5.08 9.86 -3.06
N LYS A 31 -3.88 9.32 -3.27
CA LYS A 31 -3.64 7.87 -3.15
C LYS A 31 -3.98 7.36 -1.74
N ARG A 32 -3.58 8.08 -0.69
CA ARG A 32 -3.92 7.72 0.69
C ARG A 32 -5.42 7.78 0.95
N ASP A 33 -6.10 8.82 0.49
CA ASP A 33 -7.53 9.02 0.72
C ASP A 33 -8.36 7.94 0.02
N ILE A 34 -7.98 7.57 -1.21
CA ILE A 34 -8.59 6.45 -1.93
C ILE A 34 -8.40 5.13 -1.17
N LEU A 35 -7.19 4.87 -0.67
CA LEU A 35 -6.90 3.65 0.11
C LEU A 35 -7.70 3.60 1.40
N LEU A 36 -7.77 4.71 2.15
CA LEU A 36 -8.54 4.79 3.39
C LEU A 36 -10.03 4.57 3.12
N SER A 37 -10.59 5.21 2.09
CA SER A 37 -11.98 5.01 1.72
C SER A 37 -12.27 3.57 1.31
N ALA A 38 -11.36 2.92 0.58
CA ALA A 38 -11.49 1.51 0.22
C ALA A 38 -11.49 0.61 1.46
N LEU A 39 -10.61 0.85 2.43
CA LEU A 39 -10.59 0.11 3.69
C LEU A 39 -11.88 0.28 4.49
N GLU A 40 -12.43 1.49 4.55
CA GLU A 40 -13.71 1.76 5.22
C GLU A 40 -14.88 1.06 4.53
N VAL A 41 -14.99 1.16 3.20
CA VAL A 41 -16.06 0.54 2.41
C VAL A 41 -16.02 -0.99 2.48
N THR A 42 -14.83 -1.56 2.59
CA THR A 42 -14.63 -3.03 2.64
C THR A 42 -14.51 -3.57 4.06
N ALA A 43 -14.69 -2.73 5.09
CA ALA A 43 -14.59 -3.16 6.48
C ALA A 43 -15.58 -4.31 6.76
N GLY A 44 -15.05 -5.42 7.27
CA GLY A 44 -15.84 -6.62 7.59
C GLY A 44 -16.09 -7.57 6.42
N ILE A 45 -15.60 -7.28 5.20
CA ILE A 45 -15.72 -8.22 4.06
C ILE A 45 -14.92 -9.52 4.28
N LEU A 46 -13.89 -9.46 5.11
CA LEU A 46 -13.07 -10.60 5.51
C LEU A 46 -13.36 -10.93 6.98
N SER A 47 -14.10 -12.02 7.20
CA SER A 47 -14.40 -12.52 8.54
C SER A 47 -13.25 -13.41 9.04
N ALA A 48 -12.95 -13.34 10.33
CA ALA A 48 -11.95 -14.24 10.94
C ALA A 48 -12.43 -15.70 11.00
N GLU A 49 -13.76 -15.91 11.00
CA GLU A 49 -14.37 -17.24 11.00
C GLU A 49 -14.16 -17.95 9.66
N ASP A 50 -14.31 -17.24 8.54
CA ASP A 50 -14.09 -17.77 7.20
C ASP A 50 -12.59 -17.90 6.86
N HIS A 51 -11.74 -17.13 7.54
CA HIS A 51 -10.29 -17.07 7.33
C HIS A 51 -9.50 -17.33 8.61
N PRO A 52 -9.62 -18.53 9.23
CA PRO A 52 -9.00 -18.82 10.52
C PRO A 52 -7.46 -18.83 10.47
N HIS A 53 -6.88 -19.02 9.27
CA HIS A 53 -5.44 -18.99 9.03
C HIS A 53 -4.87 -17.56 8.98
N TRP A 54 -5.70 -16.53 9.12
CA TRP A 54 -5.30 -15.13 9.26
C TRP A 54 -5.62 -14.55 10.65
N GLY A 55 -5.99 -15.39 11.62
CA GLY A 55 -6.47 -14.96 12.94
C GLY A 55 -5.40 -14.28 13.81
N THR A 56 -4.12 -14.57 13.58
CA THR A 56 -2.98 -13.87 14.20
C THR A 56 -1.94 -13.50 13.16
N GLY A 57 -1.00 -12.61 13.55
CA GLY A 57 0.13 -12.24 12.69
C GLY A 57 0.96 -13.47 12.29
N GLU A 58 1.28 -14.35 13.23
CA GLU A 58 2.05 -15.58 12.98
C GLU A 58 1.33 -16.54 12.03
N GLN A 59 0.00 -16.65 12.15
CA GLN A 59 -0.81 -17.49 11.26
C GLN A 59 -0.82 -16.91 9.85
N ALA A 60 -1.05 -15.60 9.71
CA ALA A 60 -1.02 -14.91 8.42
C ALA A 60 0.36 -15.04 7.75
N ASP A 61 1.45 -14.85 8.52
CA ASP A 61 2.82 -15.01 8.02
C ASP A 61 3.09 -16.43 7.54
N SER A 62 2.65 -17.44 8.30
CA SER A 62 2.78 -18.85 7.93
C SER A 62 2.03 -19.12 6.62
N TRP A 63 0.79 -18.65 6.52
CA TRP A 63 -0.03 -18.79 5.31
C TRP A 63 0.60 -18.13 4.08
N VAL A 64 1.16 -16.91 4.22
CA VAL A 64 1.87 -16.22 3.13
C VAL A 64 3.07 -17.04 2.68
N ARG A 65 3.86 -17.53 3.64
CA ARG A 65 5.07 -18.32 3.36
C ARG A 65 4.75 -19.62 2.62
N GLU A 66 3.72 -20.34 3.04
CA GLU A 66 3.25 -21.57 2.37
C GLU A 66 2.68 -21.28 0.98
N SER A 67 1.90 -20.20 0.85
CA SER A 67 1.31 -19.78 -0.43
C SER A 67 2.37 -19.43 -1.48
N ARG A 68 3.47 -18.81 -1.06
CA ARG A 68 4.63 -18.53 -1.92
C ARG A 68 5.32 -19.82 -2.36
N GLN A 69 5.68 -20.70 -1.42
CA GLN A 69 6.31 -21.99 -1.73
C GLN A 69 5.47 -22.82 -2.71
N ARG A 70 4.15 -22.87 -2.53
CA ARG A 70 3.24 -23.57 -3.44
C ARG A 70 3.17 -22.92 -4.82
N SER A 71 3.38 -21.61 -4.91
CA SER A 71 3.43 -20.91 -6.19
C SER A 71 4.75 -21.17 -6.92
N ASP A 72 5.87 -21.17 -6.19
CA ASP A 72 7.19 -21.51 -6.72
C ASP A 72 7.22 -22.95 -7.25
N TRP A 73 6.73 -23.92 -6.46
CA TRP A 73 6.62 -25.32 -6.89
C TRP A 73 5.78 -25.50 -8.16
N ARG A 74 4.68 -24.74 -8.29
CA ARG A 74 3.86 -24.76 -9.52
C ARG A 74 4.66 -24.24 -10.71
N LEU A 75 5.42 -23.17 -10.54
CA LEU A 75 6.23 -22.58 -11.62
C LEU A 75 7.34 -23.54 -12.06
N GLU A 76 8.05 -24.18 -11.14
CA GLU A 76 9.08 -25.18 -11.42
C GLU A 76 8.51 -26.36 -12.21
N ARG A 77 7.35 -26.88 -11.79
CA ARG A 77 6.67 -27.98 -12.50
C ARG A 77 6.29 -27.64 -13.95
N PHE A 78 6.03 -26.37 -14.27
CA PHE A 78 5.76 -25.94 -15.65
C PHE A 78 7.02 -25.74 -16.48
N GLN A 79 8.18 -25.60 -15.85
CA GLN A 79 9.47 -25.43 -16.54
C GLN A 79 10.15 -26.77 -16.83
N ASP A 80 9.85 -27.80 -16.02
CA ASP A 80 10.43 -29.15 -16.15
C ASP A 80 9.62 -30.13 -17.05
N GLY A 81 8.53 -29.67 -17.68
CA GLY A 81 7.66 -30.47 -18.55
C GLY A 81 7.60 -29.95 -19.98
#